data_AF-A0AAW6H764-F1
#
_entry.id   AF-A0AAW6H764-F1
#
_cell.length_a   1.000
_cell.length_b   1.000
_cell.length_c   1.000
_cell.angle_alpha   90.00
_cell.angle_beta   90.00
_cell.angle_gamma   90.00
#
_symmetry.space_group_name_H-M   'P 1'
#
loop_
_entity.id
_entity.type
_entity.pdbx_description
1 polymer ?
#
loop_
_entity_poly.entity_id
_entity_poly.type
_entity_poly.pdbx_seq_one_letter_code
_entity_poly.pdbx_strand_id
1 'polypeptide(L)'
;TLCVYSFSKYFGATGWRNAVIALHEFNLFDKLIAKLPKEKREILHRRYSTLTLEPEKLKFIDRMVADSRQVALNHTAGLSLPQQMQMGLFAAFALLDKENKYKQKMQEIIRRRLHALWENTGFTLTEDPLRVGYYTEIDMLVWAKKFYGDDFVEYLKRTYSPLNVVFRLAKETSLVLLNGGGFDGPEWSVRASLANLDEKDYATIGQGIKRILDEYAKEFFKSRN
;
A
#
# COMPACT_ATOMS: atom_id res chain seq x y z
N THR A 1 0.22 16.83 12.59
CA THR A 1 0.33 15.87 11.49
C THR A 1 1.45 16.27 10.56
N LEU A 2 2.25 15.31 10.11
CA LEU A 2 3.18 15.47 8.98
C LEU A 2 2.61 14.63 7.84
N CYS A 3 2.15 15.28 6.78
CA CYS A 3 1.54 14.61 5.64
C CYS A 3 2.64 14.22 4.65
N VAL A 4 2.67 12.95 4.24
CA VAL A 4 3.51 12.46 3.16
C VAL A 4 2.61 12.04 2.02
N TYR A 5 2.71 12.72 0.88
CA TYR A 5 1.89 12.43 -0.29
C TYR A 5 2.76 12.07 -1.48
N SER A 6 2.50 10.92 -2.10
CA SER A 6 3.21 10.49 -3.31
C SER A 6 2.29 10.46 -4.52
N PHE A 7 2.79 11.00 -5.63
CA PHE A 7 2.13 10.99 -6.94
C PHE A 7 2.25 9.62 -7.63
N SER A 8 3.01 8.69 -7.05
CA SER A 8 3.41 7.43 -7.70
C SER A 8 2.24 6.54 -8.13
N LYS A 9 1.24 6.38 -7.25
CA LYS A 9 0.19 5.38 -7.45
C LYS A 9 -0.96 5.93 -8.28
N TYR A 10 -1.45 7.10 -7.88
CA TYR A 10 -2.60 7.71 -8.53
C TYR A 10 -2.34 8.07 -10.00
N PHE A 11 -1.13 8.53 -10.33
CA PHE A 11 -0.76 8.92 -11.70
C PHE A 11 0.06 7.86 -12.45
N GLY A 12 0.25 6.65 -11.88
CA GLY A 12 1.10 5.62 -12.51
C GLY A 12 2.57 6.04 -12.69
N ALA A 13 3.06 6.94 -11.85
CA ALA A 13 4.33 7.65 -12.03
C ALA A 13 5.43 7.18 -11.04
N THR A 14 5.51 5.89 -10.75
CA THR A 14 6.47 5.33 -9.77
C THR A 14 7.94 5.64 -10.10
N GLY A 15 8.28 5.72 -11.39
CA GLY A 15 9.63 6.06 -11.87
C GLY A 15 10.00 7.54 -11.71
N TRP A 16 9.02 8.44 -11.63
CA TRP A 16 9.27 9.89 -11.47
C TRP A 16 9.79 10.27 -10.08
N ARG A 17 9.52 9.43 -9.07
CA ARG A 17 9.90 9.66 -7.67
C ARG A 17 9.36 10.97 -7.09
N ASN A 18 8.14 11.35 -7.50
CA ASN A 18 7.49 12.58 -7.06
C ASN A 18 6.68 12.36 -5.77
N ALA A 19 7.09 13.05 -4.71
CA ALA A 19 6.39 13.10 -3.44
C ALA A 19 6.64 14.44 -2.74
N VAL A 20 5.73 14.81 -1.85
CA VAL A 20 5.83 16.02 -1.02
C VAL A 20 5.63 15.68 0.45
N ILE A 21 6.25 16.48 1.29
CA ILE A 21 5.96 16.54 2.72
C ILE A 21 5.26 17.86 2.97
N ALA A 22 4.04 17.79 3.53
CA ALA A 22 3.28 18.95 3.91
C ALA A 22 3.18 19.02 5.43
N LEU A 23 3.51 20.19 5.97
CA LEU A 23 3.47 20.48 7.40
C LEU A 23 2.77 21.82 7.60
N HIS A 24 1.86 21.88 8.56
CA HIS A 24 1.19 23.14 8.90
C HIS A 24 2.20 24.14 9.47
N GLU A 25 2.04 25.43 9.15
CA GLU A 25 2.94 26.48 9.62
C GLU A 25 3.09 26.48 11.15
N PHE A 26 1.97 26.32 11.86
CA PHE A 26 1.96 26.10 13.30
C PHE A 26 1.80 24.61 13.60
N ASN A 27 2.90 23.92 13.81
CA ASN A 27 2.92 22.48 14.07
C ASN A 27 3.56 22.15 15.43
N LEU A 28 3.35 20.89 15.87
CA LEU A 28 3.85 20.41 17.14
C LEU A 28 5.38 20.21 17.15
N PHE A 29 5.99 19.87 16.01
CA PHE A 29 7.44 19.60 15.94
C PHE A 29 8.25 20.83 16.32
N ASP A 30 7.91 21.99 15.77
CA ASP A 30 8.57 23.26 16.10
C ASP A 30 8.38 23.62 17.58
N LYS A 31 7.18 23.40 18.14
CA LYS A 31 6.91 23.62 19.57
C LYS A 31 7.76 22.72 20.47
N LEU A 32 7.94 21.46 20.07
CA LEU A 32 8.74 20.49 20.83
C LEU A 32 10.24 20.83 20.74
N ILE A 33 10.72 21.20 19.55
CA ILE A 33 12.11 21.63 19.35
C ILE A 33 12.43 22.87 20.20
N ALA A 34 11.52 23.84 20.25
CA ALA A 34 11.68 25.04 21.07
C ALA A 34 11.74 24.73 22.58
N LYS A 35 11.07 23.66 23.02
CA LYS A 35 11.03 23.21 24.43
C LYS A 35 12.17 22.26 24.81
N LEU A 36 13.08 21.93 23.89
CA LEU A 36 14.20 21.05 24.21
C LEU A 36 15.09 21.64 25.32
N PRO A 37 15.73 20.79 26.15
CA PRO A 37 16.72 21.23 27.12
C PRO A 37 17.80 22.10 26.46
N LYS A 38 18.34 23.05 27.22
CA LYS A 38 19.34 24.02 26.72
C LYS A 38 20.50 23.33 26.01
N GLU A 39 21.05 22.26 26.58
CA GLU A 39 22.13 21.46 25.99
C GLU A 39 21.80 20.95 24.58
N LYS A 40 20.60 20.40 24.37
CA LYS A 40 20.16 19.92 23.06
C LYS A 40 19.96 21.07 22.08
N ARG A 41 19.44 22.22 22.54
CA ARG A 41 19.29 23.42 21.70
C ARG A 41 20.65 23.98 21.27
N GLU A 42 21.67 23.94 22.12
CA GLU A 42 23.04 24.35 21.77
C GLU A 42 23.65 23.42 20.71
N ILE A 43 23.44 22.11 20.81
CA ILE A 43 23.86 21.15 19.77
C ILE A 43 23.19 21.47 18.43
N LEU A 44 21.87 21.71 18.42
CA LEU A 44 21.15 22.07 17.21
C LEU A 44 21.60 23.44 16.66
N HIS A 45 21.87 24.40 17.53
CA HIS A 45 22.40 25.70 17.14
C HIS A 45 23.73 25.54 16.40
N ARG A 46 24.69 24.81 16.97
CA ARG A 46 25.96 24.50 16.29
C ARG A 46 25.78 23.72 14.99
N ARG A 47 24.80 22.83 14.93
CA ARG A 47 24.52 22.02 13.72
C ARG A 47 24.08 22.91 12.54
N TYR A 48 23.17 23.84 12.76
CA TYR A 48 22.56 24.64 11.69
C TYR A 48 23.11 26.08 11.60
N SER A 49 24.11 26.45 12.41
CA SER A 49 24.72 27.78 12.41
C SER A 49 25.40 28.15 11.09
N THR A 50 25.70 27.17 10.23
CA THR A 50 26.23 27.41 8.89
C THR A 50 25.15 27.86 7.89
N LEU A 51 23.87 27.71 8.22
CA LEU A 51 22.75 28.04 7.33
C LEU A 51 22.13 29.40 7.60
N THR A 52 22.12 29.83 8.87
CA THR A 52 21.43 31.06 9.31
C THR A 52 22.02 31.55 10.63
N LEU A 53 21.88 32.86 10.87
CA LEU A 53 22.25 33.52 12.13
C LEU A 53 21.28 33.21 13.27
N GLU A 54 20.07 32.73 12.97
CA GLU A 54 19.04 32.38 13.96
C GLU A 54 18.60 30.90 13.85
N PRO A 55 19.49 29.91 14.10
CA PRO A 55 19.17 28.47 13.98
C PRO A 55 17.96 28.01 14.81
N GLU A 56 17.69 28.66 15.93
CA GLU A 56 16.55 28.41 16.80
C GLU A 56 15.21 28.72 16.14
N LYS A 57 15.19 29.61 15.14
CA LYS A 57 14.00 29.94 14.34
C LYS A 57 13.83 29.05 13.10
N LEU A 58 14.83 28.23 12.76
CA LEU A 58 14.75 27.34 11.60
C LEU A 58 13.64 26.30 11.80
N LYS A 59 12.59 26.35 10.96
CA LYS A 59 11.42 25.47 11.07
C LYS A 59 11.81 24.02 10.80
N PHE A 60 11.05 23.08 11.34
CA PHE A 60 11.29 21.65 11.20
C PHE A 60 11.30 21.21 9.73
N ILE A 61 10.42 21.76 8.89
CA ILE A 61 10.39 21.43 7.46
C ILE A 61 11.69 21.85 6.74
N ASP A 62 12.30 22.97 7.12
CA ASP A 62 13.57 23.44 6.53
C ASP A 62 14.75 22.58 7.03
N ARG A 63 14.71 22.16 8.30
CA ARG A 63 15.68 21.19 8.84
C ARG A 63 15.64 19.88 8.07
N MET A 64 14.46 19.40 7.65
CA MET A 64 14.35 18.20 6.81
C MET A 64 15.08 18.37 5.47
N VAL A 65 14.98 19.55 4.85
CA VAL A 65 15.72 19.86 3.60
C VAL A 65 17.22 19.86 3.86
N ALA A 66 17.67 20.58 4.89
CA ALA A 66 19.08 20.64 5.27
C ALA A 66 19.65 19.25 5.58
N ASP A 67 18.98 18.48 6.43
CA ASP A 67 19.42 17.17 6.89
C ASP A 67 19.42 16.14 5.75
N SER A 68 18.58 16.31 4.73
CA SER A 68 18.56 15.44 3.53
C SER A 68 19.88 15.44 2.75
N ARG A 69 20.73 16.44 2.96
CA ARG A 69 22.05 16.60 2.33
C ARG A 69 23.13 17.00 3.34
N GLN A 70 23.06 16.45 4.56
CA GLN A 70 24.07 16.62 5.61
C GLN A 70 24.35 18.08 6.02
N VAL A 71 23.34 18.95 5.92
CA VAL A 71 23.37 20.38 6.27
C VAL A 71 24.25 21.23 5.35
N ALA A 72 25.54 20.91 5.20
CA ALA A 72 26.49 21.72 4.44
C ALA A 72 26.10 21.88 2.95
N LEU A 73 25.42 20.89 2.38
CA LEU A 73 24.96 20.92 0.99
C LEU A 73 23.50 21.38 0.84
N ASN A 74 22.97 22.12 1.82
CA ASN A 74 21.60 22.62 1.79
C ASN A 74 21.30 23.50 0.56
N HIS A 75 22.23 24.36 0.14
CA HIS A 75 22.02 25.28 -0.99
C HIS A 75 21.92 24.58 -2.35
N THR A 76 22.26 23.29 -2.43
CA THR A 76 22.10 22.44 -3.61
C THR A 76 21.18 21.23 -3.33
N ALA A 77 20.44 21.27 -2.22
CA ALA A 77 19.43 20.29 -1.89
C ALA A 77 18.13 20.50 -2.67
N GLY A 78 17.14 19.65 -2.41
CA GLY A 78 15.84 19.70 -3.05
C GLY A 78 15.68 18.72 -4.22
N LEU A 79 14.44 18.61 -4.68
CA LEU A 79 14.06 17.79 -5.82
C LEU A 79 14.43 18.50 -7.13
N SER A 80 14.76 17.77 -8.19
CA SER A 80 15.12 18.41 -9.47
C SER A 80 13.97 19.25 -10.04
N LEU A 81 14.30 20.34 -10.75
CA LEU A 81 13.28 21.20 -11.37
C LEU A 81 12.34 20.45 -12.35
N PRO A 82 12.82 19.52 -13.21
CA PRO A 82 11.92 18.75 -14.06
C PRO A 82 10.91 17.90 -13.28
N GLN A 83 11.33 17.30 -12.16
CA GLN A 83 10.43 16.53 -11.29
C GLN A 83 9.39 17.43 -10.62
N GLN A 84 9.78 18.61 -10.13
CA GLN A 84 8.86 19.59 -9.56
C GLN A 84 7.87 20.11 -10.61
N MET A 85 8.33 20.38 -11.83
CA MET A 85 7.46 20.78 -12.95
C MET A 85 6.43 19.68 -13.27
N GLN A 86 6.88 18.44 -13.41
CA GLN A 86 5.98 17.30 -13.66
C GLN A 86 4.96 17.12 -12.53
N MET A 87 5.36 17.33 -11.28
CA MET A 87 4.45 17.32 -10.13
C MET A 87 3.39 18.42 -10.23
N GLY A 88 3.79 19.63 -10.62
CA GLY A 88 2.87 20.74 -10.91
C GLY A 88 1.88 20.41 -12.02
N LEU A 89 2.33 19.77 -13.11
CA LEU A 89 1.47 19.31 -14.19
C LEU A 89 0.46 18.24 -13.73
N PHE A 90 0.89 17.27 -12.93
CA PHE A 90 -0.04 16.27 -12.36
C PHE A 90 -1.08 16.91 -11.45
N ALA A 91 -0.69 17.85 -10.60
CA ALA A 91 -1.60 18.57 -9.73
C ALA A 91 -2.59 19.42 -10.54
N ALA A 92 -2.11 20.15 -11.55
CA ALA A 92 -2.96 20.93 -12.44
C ALA A 92 -3.96 20.05 -13.20
N PHE A 93 -3.50 18.93 -13.76
CA PHE A 93 -4.36 17.94 -14.42
C PHE A 93 -5.51 17.48 -13.52
N ALA A 94 -5.22 17.13 -12.26
CA ALA A 94 -6.25 16.69 -11.31
C ALA A 94 -7.19 17.83 -10.85
N LEU A 95 -6.67 19.06 -10.70
CA LEU A 95 -7.46 20.22 -10.30
C LEU A 95 -8.37 20.76 -11.41
N LEU A 96 -7.95 20.62 -12.67
CA LEU A 96 -8.70 21.05 -13.85
C LEU A 96 -9.78 20.03 -14.26
N ASP A 97 -9.63 18.75 -13.92
CA ASP A 97 -10.64 17.70 -14.11
C ASP A 97 -11.80 17.84 -13.09
N LYS A 98 -12.67 18.84 -13.30
CA LYS A 98 -13.80 19.15 -12.41
C LYS A 98 -14.83 18.01 -12.30
N GLU A 99 -14.96 17.22 -13.36
CA GLU A 99 -15.87 16.07 -13.41
C GLU A 99 -15.25 14.80 -12.80
N ASN A 100 -13.97 14.84 -12.37
CA ASN A 100 -13.24 13.69 -11.85
C ASN A 100 -13.19 12.50 -12.84
N LYS A 101 -13.16 12.75 -14.15
CA LYS A 101 -13.14 11.71 -15.19
C LYS A 101 -11.99 10.73 -15.01
N TYR A 102 -10.79 11.23 -14.71
CA TYR A 102 -9.63 10.38 -14.49
C TYR A 102 -9.81 9.49 -13.26
N LYS A 103 -10.26 10.07 -12.14
CA LYS A 103 -10.52 9.35 -10.89
C LYS A 103 -11.54 8.23 -11.09
N GLN A 104 -12.66 8.56 -11.73
CA GLN A 104 -13.73 7.60 -12.01
C GLN A 104 -13.23 6.47 -12.91
N LYS A 105 -12.44 6.79 -13.95
CA LYS A 105 -11.87 5.76 -14.82
C LYS A 105 -10.92 4.83 -14.09
N MET A 106 -10.04 5.36 -13.23
CA MET A 106 -9.14 4.54 -12.41
C MET A 106 -9.93 3.65 -11.44
N GLN A 107 -10.96 4.19 -10.78
CA GLN A 107 -11.84 3.42 -9.90
C GLN A 107 -12.65 2.35 -10.64
N GLU A 108 -13.11 2.63 -11.87
CA GLU A 108 -13.76 1.65 -12.74
C GLU A 108 -12.83 0.47 -13.06
N ILE A 109 -11.58 0.73 -13.44
CA ILE A 109 -10.58 -0.32 -13.72
C ILE A 109 -10.37 -1.20 -12.49
N ILE A 110 -10.19 -0.59 -11.31
CA ILE A 110 -10.03 -1.33 -10.05
C ILE A 110 -11.27 -2.17 -9.74
N ARG A 111 -12.49 -1.62 -9.90
CA ARG A 111 -13.74 -2.35 -9.68
C ARG A 111 -13.88 -3.55 -10.62
N ARG A 112 -13.56 -3.38 -11.90
CA ARG A 112 -13.62 -4.47 -12.90
C ARG A 112 -12.64 -5.59 -12.56
N ARG A 113 -11.40 -5.25 -12.19
CA ARG A 113 -10.38 -6.23 -11.78
C ARG A 113 -10.77 -6.95 -10.48
N LEU A 114 -11.33 -6.23 -9.51
CA LEU A 114 -11.88 -6.81 -8.29
C LEU A 114 -13.01 -7.80 -8.63
N HIS A 115 -13.96 -7.40 -9.48
CA HIS A 115 -15.05 -8.28 -9.89
C HIS A 115 -14.54 -9.53 -10.62
N ALA A 116 -13.63 -9.36 -11.58
CA ALA A 116 -13.02 -10.46 -12.32
C ALA A 116 -12.34 -11.47 -11.38
N LEU A 117 -11.64 -11.00 -10.35
CA LEU A 117 -11.06 -11.87 -9.32
C LEU A 117 -12.15 -12.65 -8.57
N TRP A 118 -13.12 -11.96 -7.99
CA TRP A 118 -14.06 -12.54 -7.04
C TRP A 118 -15.12 -13.41 -7.72
N GLU A 119 -15.67 -13.01 -8.86
CA GLU A 119 -16.66 -13.80 -9.60
C GLU A 119 -16.11 -15.17 -10.01
N ASN A 120 -14.82 -15.23 -10.34
CA ASN A 120 -14.13 -16.46 -10.72
C ASN A 120 -13.73 -17.37 -9.54
N THR A 121 -13.94 -16.94 -8.30
CA THR A 121 -13.73 -17.79 -7.11
C THR A 121 -14.99 -18.57 -6.71
N GLY A 122 -16.18 -18.16 -7.17
CA GLY A 122 -17.45 -18.62 -6.62
C GLY A 122 -17.72 -18.13 -5.19
N PHE A 123 -16.96 -17.14 -4.71
CA PHE A 123 -17.13 -16.52 -3.40
C PHE A 123 -18.03 -15.28 -3.50
N THR A 124 -18.64 -14.88 -2.39
CA THR A 124 -19.46 -13.66 -2.31
C THR A 124 -18.61 -12.47 -1.84
N LEU A 125 -18.54 -11.43 -2.67
CA LEU A 125 -17.94 -10.15 -2.31
C LEU A 125 -18.97 -9.26 -1.60
N THR A 126 -18.75 -8.94 -0.33
CA THR A 126 -19.61 -8.01 0.43
C THR A 126 -19.38 -6.57 -0.03
N GLU A 127 -20.43 -5.76 -0.15
CA GLU A 127 -20.28 -4.33 -0.37
C GLU A 127 -19.66 -3.63 0.85
N ASP A 128 -18.75 -2.69 0.61
CA ASP A 128 -18.14 -1.88 1.66
C ASP A 128 -17.96 -0.46 1.10
N PRO A 129 -18.65 0.55 1.67
CA PRO A 129 -18.56 1.93 1.20
C PRO A 129 -17.17 2.56 1.44
N LEU A 130 -16.35 1.98 2.31
CA LEU A 130 -15.00 2.45 2.63
C LEU A 130 -13.91 1.74 1.80
N ARG A 131 -14.29 0.81 0.92
CA ARG A 131 -13.35 0.05 0.10
C ARG A 131 -12.60 0.96 -0.87
N VAL A 132 -11.29 1.06 -0.66
CA VAL A 132 -10.36 1.71 -1.61
C VAL A 132 -10.06 0.80 -2.80
N GLY A 133 -9.88 -0.51 -2.55
CA GLY A 133 -9.67 -1.51 -3.60
C GLY A 133 -8.29 -1.50 -4.27
N TYR A 134 -7.30 -0.77 -3.76
CA TYR A 134 -5.95 -0.86 -4.32
C TYR A 134 -5.31 -2.24 -4.07
N TYR A 135 -5.55 -2.81 -2.89
CA TYR A 135 -5.32 -4.21 -2.58
C TYR A 135 -6.64 -4.87 -2.18
N THR A 136 -6.73 -6.17 -2.41
CA THR A 136 -7.81 -7.03 -1.92
C THR A 136 -7.21 -8.23 -1.21
N GLU A 137 -7.89 -8.67 -0.17
CA GLU A 137 -7.51 -9.84 0.63
C GLU A 137 -8.65 -10.86 0.60
N ILE A 138 -8.30 -12.14 0.43
CA ILE A 138 -9.23 -13.26 0.44
C ILE A 138 -8.75 -14.23 1.50
N ASP A 139 -9.48 -14.31 2.62
CA ASP A 139 -9.23 -15.31 3.67
C ASP A 139 -9.80 -16.67 3.28
N MET A 140 -8.93 -17.64 3.06
CA MET A 140 -9.31 -18.98 2.65
C MET A 140 -10.10 -19.72 3.73
N LEU A 141 -9.88 -19.45 5.03
CA LEU A 141 -10.60 -20.16 6.09
C LEU A 141 -12.05 -19.73 6.19
N VAL A 142 -12.37 -18.47 5.90
CA VAL A 142 -13.75 -17.99 5.84
C VAL A 142 -14.54 -18.79 4.80
N TRP A 143 -13.96 -19.00 3.62
CA TRP A 143 -14.61 -19.75 2.54
C TRP A 143 -14.59 -21.25 2.76
N ALA A 144 -13.50 -21.80 3.32
CA ALA A 144 -13.43 -23.19 3.76
C ALA A 144 -14.57 -23.52 4.73
N LYS A 145 -14.78 -22.67 5.75
CA LYS A 145 -15.87 -22.82 6.72
C LYS A 145 -17.24 -22.76 6.05
N LYS A 146 -17.46 -21.76 5.19
CA LYS A 146 -18.76 -21.56 4.52
C LYS A 146 -19.15 -22.73 3.61
N PHE A 147 -18.19 -23.34 2.91
CA PHE A 147 -18.49 -24.42 1.98
C PHE A 147 -18.47 -25.82 2.61
N TYR A 148 -17.60 -26.08 3.58
CA TYR A 148 -17.31 -27.44 4.04
C TYR A 148 -17.37 -27.62 5.57
N GLY A 149 -17.63 -26.55 6.33
CA GLY A 149 -17.80 -26.60 7.79
C GLY A 149 -16.49 -26.56 8.60
N ASP A 150 -16.66 -26.58 9.92
CA ASP A 150 -15.56 -26.40 10.88
C ASP A 150 -14.55 -27.55 10.89
N ASP A 151 -14.99 -28.79 10.67
CA ASP A 151 -14.08 -29.94 10.61
C ASP A 151 -13.04 -29.81 9.50
N PHE A 152 -13.43 -29.26 8.35
CA PHE A 152 -12.52 -29.02 7.24
C PHE A 152 -11.52 -27.91 7.55
N VAL A 153 -11.95 -26.86 8.27
CA VAL A 153 -11.07 -25.77 8.72
C VAL A 153 -9.99 -26.30 9.65
N GLU A 154 -10.35 -27.13 10.61
CA GLU A 154 -9.37 -27.72 11.54
C GLU A 154 -8.43 -28.71 10.84
N TYR A 155 -8.94 -29.46 9.86
CA TYR A 155 -8.09 -30.26 8.97
C TYR A 155 -7.08 -29.40 8.22
N LEU A 156 -7.49 -28.27 7.62
CA LEU A 156 -6.61 -27.36 6.88
C LEU A 156 -5.48 -26.84 7.77
N LYS A 157 -5.83 -26.32 8.96
CA LYS A 157 -4.86 -25.77 9.93
C LYS A 157 -3.84 -26.81 10.41
N ARG A 158 -4.25 -28.06 10.59
CA ARG A 158 -3.35 -29.14 11.03
C ARG A 158 -2.47 -29.68 9.90
N THR A 159 -2.97 -29.67 8.67
CA THR A 159 -2.35 -30.41 7.56
C THR A 159 -1.46 -29.55 6.68
N TYR A 160 -1.84 -28.29 6.42
CA TYR A 160 -1.10 -27.42 5.51
C TYR A 160 -0.64 -26.13 6.18
N SER A 161 0.48 -25.60 5.66
CA SER A 161 0.91 -24.25 5.97
C SER A 161 0.03 -23.22 5.25
N PRO A 162 -0.31 -22.06 5.86
CA PRO A 162 -1.01 -20.98 5.18
C PRO A 162 -0.29 -20.49 3.91
N LEU A 163 1.05 -20.58 3.88
CA LEU A 163 1.86 -20.23 2.71
C LEU A 163 1.65 -21.19 1.53
N ASN A 164 1.14 -22.40 1.77
CA ASN A 164 0.95 -23.38 0.72
C ASN A 164 0.04 -22.85 -0.39
N VAL A 165 -0.98 -22.06 -0.04
CA VAL A 165 -1.90 -21.46 -1.02
C VAL A 165 -1.16 -20.56 -2.00
N VAL A 166 -0.30 -19.65 -1.53
CA VAL A 166 0.44 -18.72 -2.42
C VAL A 166 1.51 -19.45 -3.23
N PHE A 167 2.15 -20.48 -2.67
CA PHE A 167 3.12 -21.30 -3.42
C PHE A 167 2.45 -22.13 -4.52
N ARG A 168 1.30 -22.73 -4.24
CA ARG A 168 0.53 -23.49 -5.22
C ARG A 168 0.02 -22.59 -6.32
N LEU A 169 -0.55 -21.43 -5.97
CA LEU A 169 -1.00 -20.46 -6.96
C LEU A 169 0.16 -20.02 -7.87
N ALA A 170 1.32 -19.68 -7.29
CA ALA A 170 2.50 -19.32 -8.08
C ALA A 170 2.97 -20.46 -9.00
N LYS A 171 2.97 -21.70 -8.53
CA LYS A 171 3.36 -22.88 -9.32
C LYS A 171 2.39 -23.15 -10.47
N GLU A 172 1.09 -22.98 -10.23
CA GLU A 172 0.04 -23.38 -11.16
C GLU A 172 -0.35 -22.28 -12.17
N THR A 173 -0.16 -21.01 -11.81
CA THR A 173 -0.57 -19.87 -12.65
C THR A 173 0.58 -18.94 -13.02
N SER A 174 1.79 -19.17 -12.51
CA SER A 174 2.94 -18.26 -12.64
C SER A 174 2.70 -16.85 -12.10
N LEU A 175 1.66 -16.67 -11.25
CA LEU A 175 1.32 -15.39 -10.62
C LEU A 175 1.60 -15.47 -9.13
N VAL A 176 2.45 -14.58 -8.64
CA VAL A 176 2.83 -14.52 -7.23
C VAL A 176 1.94 -13.53 -6.49
N LEU A 177 1.23 -14.04 -5.49
CA LEU A 177 0.50 -13.22 -4.52
C LEU A 177 1.25 -13.13 -3.20
N LEU A 178 0.88 -12.13 -2.40
CA LEU A 178 1.40 -11.94 -1.05
C LEU A 178 0.52 -12.73 -0.07
N ASN A 179 1.12 -13.35 0.94
CA ASN A 179 0.37 -13.86 2.07
C ASN A 179 -0.03 -12.69 2.98
N GLY A 180 -1.30 -12.61 3.38
CA GLY A 180 -1.79 -11.48 4.18
C GLY A 180 -1.32 -11.48 5.63
N GLY A 181 -0.89 -12.62 6.17
CA GLY A 181 -0.29 -12.71 7.51
C GLY A 181 0.94 -11.82 7.69
N GLY A 182 1.70 -11.58 6.62
CA GLY A 182 2.84 -10.63 6.63
C GLY A 182 2.44 -9.15 6.62
N PHE A 183 1.15 -8.83 6.55
CA PHE A 183 0.62 -7.48 6.40
C PHE A 183 -0.49 -7.16 7.42
N ASP A 184 -0.45 -7.80 8.60
CA ASP A 184 -1.46 -7.64 9.66
C ASP A 184 -2.87 -8.13 9.23
N GLY A 185 -2.93 -8.99 8.21
CA GLY A 185 -4.14 -9.70 7.78
C GLY A 185 -4.18 -11.14 8.30
N PRO A 186 -5.28 -11.89 8.07
CA PRO A 186 -5.38 -13.29 8.50
C PRO A 186 -4.27 -14.15 7.89
N GLU A 187 -3.71 -15.09 8.66
CA GLU A 187 -2.59 -15.94 8.19
C GLU A 187 -2.92 -16.72 6.92
N TRP A 188 -4.17 -17.16 6.77
CA TRP A 188 -4.67 -17.92 5.62
C TRP A 188 -5.19 -17.07 4.47
N SER A 189 -4.97 -15.75 4.54
CA SER A 189 -5.39 -14.85 3.47
C SER A 189 -4.34 -14.70 2.37
N VAL A 190 -4.83 -14.56 1.15
CA VAL A 190 -4.04 -14.13 -0.01
C VAL A 190 -4.34 -12.68 -0.31
N ARG A 191 -3.29 -11.89 -0.58
CA ARG A 191 -3.36 -10.47 -0.88
C ARG A 191 -2.92 -10.21 -2.32
N ALA A 192 -3.80 -9.59 -3.10
CA ALA A 192 -3.56 -9.19 -4.46
C ALA A 192 -3.61 -7.66 -4.61
N SER A 193 -2.65 -7.09 -5.33
CA SER A 193 -2.77 -5.72 -5.85
C SER A 193 -3.72 -5.74 -7.03
N LEU A 194 -4.65 -4.80 -7.11
CA LEU A 194 -5.55 -4.63 -8.26
C LEU A 194 -5.00 -3.63 -9.29
N ALA A 195 -3.83 -3.06 -9.04
CA ALA A 195 -3.23 -2.01 -9.85
C ALA A 195 -2.19 -2.49 -10.87
N ASN A 196 -1.76 -3.76 -10.83
CA ASN A 196 -0.52 -4.21 -11.49
C ASN A 196 -0.66 -5.33 -12.52
N LEU A 197 -1.82 -5.98 -12.66
CA LEU A 197 -2.04 -7.04 -13.64
C LEU A 197 -3.20 -6.69 -14.60
N ASP A 198 -3.34 -7.45 -15.68
CA ASP A 198 -4.47 -7.34 -16.59
C ASP A 198 -5.72 -8.03 -16.00
N GLU A 199 -6.90 -7.63 -16.48
CA GLU A 199 -8.19 -8.15 -15.98
C GLU A 199 -8.30 -9.69 -16.08
N LYS A 200 -7.77 -10.27 -17.17
CA LYS A 200 -7.73 -11.72 -17.40
C LYS A 200 -6.89 -12.48 -16.36
N ASP A 201 -5.85 -11.85 -15.83
CA ASP A 201 -4.96 -12.51 -14.87
C ASP A 201 -5.66 -12.66 -13.52
N TYR A 202 -6.53 -11.70 -13.15
CA TYR A 202 -7.36 -11.80 -11.97
C TYR A 202 -8.39 -12.93 -12.08
N ALA A 203 -8.96 -13.18 -13.26
CA ALA A 203 -9.82 -14.34 -13.48
C ALA A 203 -9.06 -15.66 -13.27
N THR A 204 -7.85 -15.77 -13.82
CA THR A 204 -6.95 -16.92 -13.60
C THR A 204 -6.63 -17.13 -12.11
N ILE A 205 -6.35 -16.05 -11.38
CA ILE A 205 -6.12 -16.09 -9.93
C ILE A 205 -7.37 -16.61 -9.21
N GLY A 206 -8.55 -16.09 -9.53
CA GLY A 206 -9.81 -16.48 -8.89
C GLY A 206 -10.10 -17.97 -9.08
N GLN A 207 -9.95 -18.46 -10.31
CA GLN A 207 -10.10 -19.88 -10.64
C GLN A 207 -9.08 -20.75 -9.90
N GLY A 208 -7.82 -20.30 -9.82
CA GLY A 208 -6.77 -20.99 -9.08
C GLY A 208 -7.08 -21.10 -7.59
N ILE A 209 -7.53 -20.01 -6.97
CA ILE A 209 -7.95 -19.98 -5.55
C ILE A 209 -9.07 -21.01 -5.29
N LYS A 210 -10.11 -21.01 -6.12
CA LYS A 210 -11.23 -21.95 -5.98
C LYS A 210 -10.76 -23.39 -6.17
N ARG A 211 -9.97 -23.67 -7.21
CA ARG A 211 -9.42 -25.00 -7.48
C ARG A 211 -8.59 -25.53 -6.30
N ILE A 212 -7.69 -24.72 -5.74
CA ILE A 212 -6.86 -25.11 -4.59
C ILE A 212 -7.75 -25.50 -3.39
N LEU A 213 -8.79 -24.70 -3.09
CA LEU A 213 -9.72 -24.99 -2.01
C LEU A 213 -10.48 -26.31 -2.24
N ASP A 214 -10.98 -26.52 -3.46
CA ASP A 214 -11.72 -27.73 -3.83
C ASP A 214 -10.84 -28.98 -3.77
N GLU A 215 -9.57 -28.86 -4.11
CA GLU A 215 -8.62 -29.97 -4.03
C GLU A 215 -8.29 -30.33 -2.59
N TYR A 216 -8.09 -29.36 -1.70
CA TYR A 216 -7.97 -29.65 -0.27
C TYR A 216 -9.22 -30.33 0.28
N ALA A 217 -10.41 -29.89 -0.13
CA ALA A 217 -11.66 -30.52 0.27
C ALA A 217 -11.75 -31.97 -0.22
N LYS A 218 -11.33 -32.25 -1.47
CA LYS A 218 -11.26 -33.62 -1.99
C LYS A 218 -10.32 -34.51 -1.18
N GLU A 219 -9.14 -34.01 -0.78
CA GLU A 219 -8.21 -34.76 0.07
C GLU A 219 -8.79 -35.02 1.46
N PHE A 220 -9.45 -34.02 2.06
CA PHE A 220 -10.14 -34.16 3.34
C PHE A 220 -11.20 -35.26 3.31
N PHE A 221 -12.11 -35.25 2.31
CA PHE A 221 -13.16 -36.27 2.20
C PHE A 221 -12.60 -37.66 1.89
N LYS A 222 -11.50 -37.76 1.15
CA LYS A 222 -10.79 -39.04 0.96
C LYS A 222 -10.18 -39.57 2.25
N SER A 223 -9.63 -38.71 3.10
CA SER A 223 -9.05 -39.11 4.39
C SER A 223 -10.09 -39.55 5.44
N ARG A 224 -11.38 -39.30 5.18
CA ARG A 224 -12.51 -39.70 6.04
C ARG A 224 -13.17 -41.02 5.64
N ASN A 225 -12.92 -41.50 4.43
CA ASN A 225 -13.35 -42.81 3.93
C ASN A 225 -12.25 -43.85 4.14
#